data_AF-X6M8A0-F1
#
_entry.id   AF-X6M8A0-F1
#
_cell.length_a   1.000
_cell.length_b   1.000
_cell.length_c   1.000
_cell.angle_alpha   90.00
_cell.angle_beta   90.00
_cell.angle_gamma   90.00
#
_symmetry.space_group_name_H-M   'P 1'
#
loop_
_entity.id
_entity.type
_entity.pdbx_description
1 polymer ?
#
loop_
_entity_poly.entity_id
_entity_poly.type
_entity_poly.pdbx_seq_one_letter_code
_entity_poly.pdbx_strand_id
1 'polypeptide(L)'
;MGNICKAESSSEENKYKSEVHGSIFALNKIDKAKLDGMEASYDSVPMEVHTYKDDYENSTKKILEKYTCFTYIFTQEKGERLKKEKEEGKDVALVPVFRRDRKPGLNYLETLIRGATEIGLEKGYIEYLKSHSAIGFHPFDISAVKWPTDPVRLFTMSEVEKSKSPEAQARYMVAKGIVFELPKSLPKIWIAMFVGNDMTLFFAKRWAWSDDSVKDLKSLQQGQKDYINDQLWLLASGHW
;
A
#
# COMPACT_ATOMS: atom_id res chain seq x y z
N MET A 1 31.92 -40.46 -5.76
CA MET A 1 32.01 -39.66 -6.99
C MET A 1 30.80 -40.00 -7.85
N GLY A 2 29.95 -39.02 -8.11
CA GLY A 2 28.80 -39.14 -9.00
C GLY A 2 28.43 -37.75 -9.45
N ASN A 3 28.99 -37.35 -10.60
CA ASN A 3 28.68 -36.08 -11.26
C ASN A 3 27.23 -36.10 -11.73
N ILE A 4 26.46 -35.07 -11.40
CA ILE A 4 25.28 -34.68 -12.17
C ILE A 4 25.59 -33.30 -12.74
N CYS A 5 25.89 -33.28 -14.03
CA CYS A 5 26.05 -32.08 -14.83
C CYS A 5 24.72 -31.70 -15.49
N LYS A 6 24.38 -30.41 -15.32
CA LYS A 6 23.55 -29.52 -16.14
C LYS A 6 22.07 -29.86 -16.40
N ALA A 7 21.24 -28.85 -16.11
CA ALA A 7 20.63 -28.09 -17.20
C ALA A 7 20.90 -26.59 -16.98
N GLU A 8 21.66 -25.97 -17.88
CA GLU A 8 21.59 -24.53 -18.09
C GLU A 8 20.16 -24.24 -18.58
N SER A 9 19.34 -23.56 -17.78
CA SER A 9 18.14 -22.94 -18.31
C SER A 9 18.55 -21.62 -18.96
N SER A 10 19.02 -21.69 -20.21
CA SER A 10 18.88 -20.57 -21.14
C SER A 10 17.39 -20.42 -21.47
N SER A 11 16.63 -19.78 -20.60
CA SER A 11 15.31 -19.26 -20.94
C SER A 11 15.12 -17.94 -20.22
N GLU A 12 14.57 -16.95 -20.93
CA GLU A 12 14.26 -15.62 -20.41
C GLU A 12 13.32 -15.63 -19.19
N GLU A 13 12.74 -16.79 -18.83
CA GLU A 13 11.81 -17.00 -17.73
C GLU A 13 12.37 -16.76 -16.31
N ASN A 14 13.69 -16.73 -16.12
CA ASN A 14 14.28 -16.57 -14.78
C ASN A 14 14.87 -15.18 -14.48
N LYS A 15 15.00 -14.27 -15.47
CA LYS A 15 15.70 -12.99 -15.25
C LYS A 15 14.98 -12.05 -14.28
N TYR A 16 13.64 -12.04 -14.30
CA TYR A 16 12.83 -11.17 -13.43
C TYR A 16 12.71 -11.64 -11.98
N LYS A 17 13.28 -12.81 -11.62
CA LYS A 17 13.41 -13.20 -10.20
C LYS A 17 14.57 -12.49 -9.50
N SER A 18 15.56 -12.01 -10.26
CA SER A 18 16.76 -11.33 -9.74
C SER A 18 16.79 -9.83 -10.05
N GLU A 19 15.89 -9.33 -10.89
CA GLU A 19 15.80 -7.92 -11.29
C GLU A 19 14.45 -7.33 -10.86
N VAL A 20 14.47 -6.12 -10.30
CA VAL A 20 13.27 -5.35 -9.95
C VAL A 20 13.18 -4.15 -10.89
N HIS A 21 12.11 -4.10 -11.67
CA HIS A 21 11.82 -2.95 -12.52
C HIS A 21 10.90 -1.98 -11.78
N GLY A 22 11.08 -0.68 -12.03
CA GLY A 22 10.27 0.36 -11.41
C GLY A 22 10.41 1.71 -12.11
N SER A 23 9.79 2.73 -11.53
CA SER A 23 9.84 4.11 -11.99
C SER A 23 10.70 4.97 -11.07
N ILE A 24 11.42 5.93 -11.66
CA ILE A 24 12.20 6.92 -10.93
C ILE A 24 11.37 8.20 -10.84
N PHE A 25 11.22 8.75 -9.63
CA PHE A 25 10.53 10.02 -9.39
C PHE A 25 11.49 11.05 -8.80
N ALA A 26 11.49 12.25 -9.37
CA ALA A 26 12.18 13.40 -8.79
C ALA A 26 11.25 14.07 -7.77
N LEU A 27 11.61 14.00 -6.49
CA LEU A 27 10.85 14.60 -5.39
C LEU A 27 11.59 15.80 -4.82
N ASN A 28 10.85 16.85 -4.46
CA ASN A 28 11.41 17.91 -3.62
C ASN A 28 11.56 17.42 -2.17
N LYS A 29 12.27 18.18 -1.33
CA LYS A 29 12.54 17.80 0.07
C LYS A 29 11.28 17.57 0.90
N ILE A 30 10.23 18.36 0.65
CA ILE A 30 8.97 18.28 1.39
C ILE A 30 8.24 16.99 1.04
N ASP A 31 8.15 16.66 -0.24
CA ASP A 31 7.47 15.45 -0.70
C ASP A 31 8.25 14.18 -0.37
N LYS A 32 9.59 14.24 -0.34
CA LYS A 32 10.41 13.14 0.20
C LYS A 32 10.11 12.90 1.67
N ALA A 33 10.03 13.95 2.49
CA ALA A 33 9.70 13.81 3.91
C ALA A 33 8.28 13.26 4.15
N LYS A 34 7.31 13.63 3.29
CA LYS A 34 5.98 13.01 3.32
C LYS A 34 6.04 11.53 3.00
N LEU A 35 6.78 11.16 1.95
CA LEU A 35 6.95 9.76 1.54
C LEU A 35 7.64 8.94 2.64
N ASP A 36 8.68 9.48 3.29
CA ASP A 36 9.33 8.86 4.45
C ASP A 36 8.34 8.59 5.59
N GLY A 37 7.40 9.50 5.82
CA GLY A 37 6.34 9.33 6.80
C GLY A 37 5.30 8.27 6.41
N MET A 38 5.01 8.12 5.12
CA MET A 38 4.09 7.10 4.60
C MET A 38 4.73 5.71 4.66
N GLU A 39 6.03 5.62 4.39
CA GLU A 39 6.81 4.39 4.36
C GLU A 39 7.60 4.15 5.66
N ALA A 40 7.17 4.75 6.79
CA ALA A 40 7.90 4.71 8.07
C ALA A 40 8.17 3.28 8.60
N SER A 41 7.37 2.31 8.14
CA SER A 41 7.48 0.88 8.43
C SER A 41 8.58 0.16 7.64
N TYR A 42 9.21 0.85 6.69
CA TYR A 42 10.28 0.36 5.84
C TYR A 42 11.59 1.12 6.15
N ASP A 43 12.72 0.59 5.68
CA ASP A 43 13.99 1.28 5.69
C ASP A 43 14.22 1.96 4.33
N SER A 44 14.53 3.26 4.36
CA SER A 44 14.93 4.01 3.18
C SER A 44 16.40 3.70 2.87
N VAL A 45 16.66 3.01 1.76
CA VAL A 45 18.01 2.60 1.35
C VAL A 45 18.41 3.22 0.01
N PRO A 46 19.66 3.67 -0.16
CA PRO A 46 20.17 4.05 -1.46
C PRO A 46 20.42 2.80 -2.31
N MET A 47 20.07 2.87 -3.59
CA MET A 47 20.21 1.81 -4.57
C MET A 47 20.69 2.38 -5.91
N GLU A 48 21.63 1.69 -6.56
CA GLU A 48 22.00 1.99 -7.95
C GLU A 48 20.91 1.46 -8.87
N VAL A 49 20.34 2.33 -9.71
CA VAL A 49 19.33 1.99 -10.71
C VAL A 49 19.81 2.39 -12.09
N HIS A 50 19.46 1.61 -13.09
CA HIS A 50 19.87 1.83 -14.47
C HIS A 50 18.64 2.11 -15.32
N THR A 51 18.73 3.08 -16.22
CA THR A 51 17.74 3.28 -17.27
C THR A 51 18.18 2.52 -18.51
N TYR A 52 17.21 1.93 -19.21
CA TYR A 52 17.47 1.13 -20.40
C TYR A 52 16.63 1.65 -21.56
N LYS A 53 17.16 1.55 -22.78
CA LYS A 53 16.37 1.57 -24.00
C LYS A 53 16.41 0.19 -24.61
N ASP A 54 15.25 -0.35 -24.96
CA ASP A 54 15.17 -1.57 -25.76
C ASP A 54 15.74 -1.26 -27.15
N ASP A 55 16.84 -1.92 -27.49
CA ASP A 55 17.32 -1.99 -28.87
C ASP A 55 16.59 -3.16 -29.56
N TYR A 56 15.43 -2.84 -30.14
CA TYR A 56 14.59 -3.81 -30.87
C TYR A 56 15.33 -4.50 -32.01
N GLU A 57 16.38 -3.89 -32.57
CA GLU A 57 17.13 -4.46 -33.70
C GLU A 57 18.13 -5.53 -33.24
N ASN A 58 18.67 -5.40 -32.03
CA ASN A 58 19.75 -6.28 -31.55
C ASN A 58 19.35 -7.18 -30.38
N SER A 59 18.10 -7.14 -29.91
CA SER A 59 17.66 -7.87 -28.71
C SER A 59 18.58 -7.67 -27.50
N THR A 60 19.21 -6.50 -27.42
CA THR A 60 20.17 -6.16 -26.35
C THR A 60 19.67 -4.94 -25.59
N LYS A 61 19.82 -4.98 -24.25
CA LYS A 61 19.53 -3.84 -23.39
C LYS A 61 20.75 -2.93 -23.35
N LYS A 62 20.62 -1.71 -23.88
CA LYS A 62 21.65 -0.69 -23.69
C LYS A 62 21.33 0.11 -22.44
N ILE A 63 22.20 0.02 -21.44
CA ILE A 63 22.17 0.95 -20.29
C ILE A 63 22.43 2.35 -20.85
N LEU A 64 21.50 3.26 -20.58
CA LEU A 64 21.62 4.67 -20.97
C LEU A 64 22.35 5.42 -19.86
N GLU A 65 21.80 5.35 -18.65
CA GLU A 65 22.25 6.16 -17.53
C GLU A 65 22.17 5.36 -16.22
N LYS A 66 22.99 5.77 -15.25
CA LYS A 66 23.00 5.22 -13.90
C LYS A 66 22.63 6.30 -12.91
N TYR A 67 21.79 5.95 -11.96
CA TYR A 67 21.33 6.84 -10.90
C TYR A 67 21.51 6.17 -9.54
N THR A 68 21.80 6.98 -8.53
CA THR A 68 21.59 6.56 -7.14
C THR A 68 20.23 7.08 -6.69
N CYS A 69 19.30 6.17 -6.43
CA CYS A 69 17.95 6.49 -5.98
C CYS A 69 17.72 5.96 -4.56
N PHE A 70 16.81 6.57 -3.80
CA PHE A 70 16.33 5.99 -2.56
C PHE A 70 15.10 5.12 -2.84
N THR A 71 15.05 3.95 -2.23
CA THR A 71 13.90 3.04 -2.24
C THR A 71 13.57 2.60 -0.81
N TYR A 72 12.39 2.02 -0.61
CA TYR A 72 11.94 1.56 0.69
C TYR A 72 11.86 0.04 0.69
N ILE A 73 12.60 -0.60 1.59
CA ILE A 73 12.62 -2.05 1.74
C ILE A 73 12.19 -2.45 3.14
N PHE A 74 11.46 -3.56 3.23
CA PHE A 74 11.11 -4.13 4.53
C PHE A 74 12.23 -5.06 4.96
N THR A 75 12.83 -4.79 6.12
CA THR A 75 13.83 -5.68 6.73
C THR A 75 13.22 -6.39 7.93
N GLN A 76 13.68 -7.62 8.20
CA GLN A 76 13.23 -8.37 9.37
C GLN A 76 13.59 -7.64 10.67
N GLU A 77 14.78 -7.03 10.72
CA GLU A 77 15.24 -6.21 11.84
C GLU A 77 14.30 -5.02 12.11
N LYS A 78 13.87 -4.31 11.06
CA LYS A 78 12.86 -3.24 11.18
C LYS A 78 11.57 -3.77 11.79
N GLY A 79 11.06 -4.90 11.28
CA GLY A 79 9.84 -5.53 11.80
C GLY A 79 9.94 -5.90 13.28
N GLU A 80 11.05 -6.51 13.69
CA GLU A 80 11.30 -6.90 15.08
C GLU A 80 11.44 -5.69 16.01
N ARG A 81 12.17 -4.66 15.57
CA ARG A 81 12.29 -3.39 16.32
C ARG A 81 10.93 -2.75 16.55
N LEU A 82 10.12 -2.59 15.49
CA LEU A 82 8.82 -1.94 15.61
C LEU A 82 7.85 -2.74 16.49
N LYS A 83 7.91 -4.08 16.43
CA LYS A 83 7.14 -4.95 17.32
C LYS A 83 7.53 -4.73 18.78
N LYS A 84 8.83 -4.69 19.09
CA LYS A 84 9.33 -4.42 20.44
C LYS A 84 8.93 -3.02 20.94
N GLU A 85 9.07 -1.99 20.10
CA GLU A 85 8.65 -0.63 20.44
C GLU A 85 7.14 -0.57 20.77
N LYS A 86 6.32 -1.33 20.05
CA LYS A 86 4.89 -1.44 20.33
C LYS A 86 4.62 -2.13 21.66
N GLU A 87 5.32 -3.23 21.96
CA GLU A 87 5.23 -3.95 23.24
C GLU A 87 5.68 -3.08 24.43
N GLU A 88 6.63 -2.17 24.20
CA GLU A 88 7.08 -1.15 25.15
C GLU A 88 6.12 0.04 25.29
N GLY A 89 4.99 0.05 24.58
CA GLY A 89 3.99 1.12 24.62
C GLY A 89 4.41 2.41 23.91
N LYS A 90 5.43 2.36 23.04
CA LYS A 90 5.83 3.52 22.23
C LYS A 90 4.81 3.76 21.13
N ASP A 91 4.74 5.03 20.75
CA ASP A 91 3.99 5.52 19.61
C ASP A 91 4.70 5.12 18.30
N VAL A 92 4.48 3.88 17.88
CA VAL A 92 4.99 3.35 16.60
C VAL A 92 3.93 3.45 15.53
N ALA A 93 4.32 3.96 14.36
CA ALA A 93 3.49 3.93 13.16
C ALA A 93 2.91 2.52 12.98
N LEU A 94 1.62 2.42 12.61
CA LEU A 94 0.94 1.16 12.33
C LEU A 94 1.83 0.30 11.44
N VAL A 95 2.44 -0.73 12.03
CA VAL A 95 3.34 -1.64 11.34
C VAL A 95 2.44 -2.58 10.55
N PRO A 96 2.38 -2.51 9.22
CA PRO A 96 1.82 -3.63 8.48
C PRO A 96 2.70 -4.82 8.85
N VAL A 97 2.12 -5.83 9.48
CA VAL A 97 2.85 -7.05 9.84
C VAL A 97 3.20 -7.76 8.53
N PHE A 98 4.39 -7.47 8.02
CA PHE A 98 4.89 -8.11 6.83
C PHE A 98 5.18 -9.58 7.17
N ARG A 99 4.33 -10.45 6.67
CA ARG A 99 4.47 -11.89 6.76
C ARG A 99 5.06 -12.35 5.43
N ARG A 100 6.32 -12.82 5.41
CA ARG A 100 7.00 -13.30 4.19
C ARG A 100 6.22 -14.40 3.46
N ASP A 101 5.35 -15.10 4.19
CA ASP A 101 4.46 -16.16 3.76
C ASP A 101 3.07 -15.67 3.28
N ARG A 102 2.75 -14.37 3.39
CA ARG A 102 1.50 -13.84 2.88
C ARG A 102 1.62 -13.43 1.43
N LYS A 103 0.77 -14.04 0.60
CA LYS A 103 0.47 -13.58 -0.75
C LYS A 103 -0.12 -12.15 -0.71
N PRO A 104 0.15 -11.30 -1.72
CA PRO A 104 -0.46 -9.98 -1.78
C PRO A 104 -1.98 -10.09 -1.93
N GLY A 105 -2.73 -9.11 -1.42
CA GLY A 105 -4.14 -8.98 -1.78
C GLY A 105 -4.29 -8.68 -3.27
N LEU A 106 -5.33 -9.20 -3.91
CA LEU A 106 -5.59 -9.04 -5.35
C LEU A 106 -5.52 -7.58 -5.79
N ASN A 107 -6.11 -6.66 -5.04
CA ASN A 107 -6.09 -5.23 -5.40
C ASN A 107 -4.69 -4.62 -5.39
N TYR A 108 -3.85 -5.03 -4.44
CA TYR A 108 -2.48 -4.53 -4.37
C TYR A 108 -1.69 -5.01 -5.60
N LEU A 109 -1.81 -6.30 -5.95
CA LEU A 109 -1.16 -6.86 -7.12
C LEU A 109 -1.66 -6.23 -8.44
N GLU A 110 -2.97 -6.09 -8.61
CA GLU A 110 -3.58 -5.46 -9.78
C GLU A 110 -3.18 -3.98 -9.92
N THR A 111 -3.05 -3.26 -8.79
CA THR A 111 -2.56 -1.88 -8.81
C THR A 111 -1.11 -1.81 -9.30
N LEU A 112 -0.26 -2.76 -8.89
CA LEU A 112 1.12 -2.85 -9.38
C LEU A 112 1.16 -3.16 -10.88
N ILE A 113 0.31 -4.09 -11.36
CA ILE A 113 0.22 -4.47 -12.77
C ILE A 113 -0.28 -3.27 -13.62
N ARG A 114 -1.30 -2.55 -13.16
CA ARG A 114 -1.82 -1.36 -13.84
C ARG A 114 -0.74 -0.28 -13.93
N GLY A 115 -0.12 0.07 -12.80
CA GLY A 115 0.95 1.06 -12.76
C GLY A 115 2.12 0.69 -13.66
N ALA A 116 2.57 -0.57 -13.62
CA ALA A 116 3.62 -1.09 -14.51
C ALA A 116 3.26 -0.97 -16.00
N THR A 117 1.98 -1.18 -16.34
CA THR A 117 1.49 -1.05 -17.72
C THR A 117 1.43 0.40 -18.17
N GLU A 118 0.90 1.30 -17.32
CA GLU A 118 0.75 2.72 -17.62
C GLU A 118 2.09 3.44 -17.81
N ILE A 119 3.10 3.08 -17.01
CA ILE A 119 4.47 3.64 -17.15
C ILE A 119 5.27 2.97 -18.26
N GLY A 120 4.74 1.93 -18.90
CA GLY A 120 5.39 1.23 -20.01
C GLY A 120 6.60 0.39 -19.59
N LEU A 121 6.53 -0.34 -18.47
CA LEU A 121 7.56 -1.33 -18.12
C LEU A 121 7.65 -2.45 -19.17
N GLU A 122 8.79 -3.16 -19.19
CA GLU A 122 9.03 -4.29 -20.09
C GLU A 122 7.90 -5.33 -19.99
N LYS A 123 7.37 -5.76 -21.14
CA LYS A 123 6.23 -6.69 -21.20
C LYS A 123 6.46 -7.96 -20.40
N GLY A 124 7.67 -8.54 -20.46
CA GLY A 124 7.98 -9.74 -19.69
C GLY A 124 7.96 -9.52 -18.18
N TYR A 125 8.28 -8.32 -17.70
CA TYR A 125 8.13 -7.98 -16.27
C TYR A 125 6.67 -7.84 -15.86
N ILE A 126 5.82 -7.28 -16.74
CA ILE A 126 4.37 -7.20 -16.50
C ILE A 126 3.76 -8.61 -16.43
N GLU A 127 4.14 -9.52 -17.33
CA GLU A 127 3.69 -10.92 -17.28
C GLU A 127 4.23 -11.66 -16.05
N TYR A 128 5.46 -11.35 -15.62
CA TYR A 128 5.99 -11.83 -14.35
C TYR A 128 5.14 -11.37 -13.16
N LEU A 129 4.75 -10.09 -13.09
CA LEU A 129 3.83 -9.61 -12.04
C LEU A 129 2.50 -10.37 -12.07
N LYS A 130 1.88 -10.55 -13.25
CA LYS A 130 0.64 -11.32 -13.42
C LYS A 130 0.75 -12.79 -12.99
N SER A 131 1.94 -13.37 -13.03
CA SER A 131 2.16 -14.76 -12.61
C SER A 131 2.08 -14.97 -11.09
N HIS A 132 2.09 -13.89 -10.29
CA HIS A 132 2.01 -13.99 -8.83
C HIS A 132 0.61 -14.36 -8.38
N SER A 133 0.49 -15.36 -7.50
CA SER A 133 -0.78 -15.69 -6.88
C SER A 133 -1.19 -14.62 -5.86
N ALA A 134 -2.42 -14.15 -5.92
CA ALA A 134 -2.97 -13.21 -4.96
C ALA A 134 -4.00 -13.86 -4.03
N ILE A 135 -4.19 -13.28 -2.85
CA ILE A 135 -5.36 -13.58 -2.01
C ILE A 135 -6.54 -12.84 -2.64
N GLY A 136 -7.56 -13.61 -3.04
CA GLY A 136 -8.79 -13.05 -3.59
C GLY A 136 -9.45 -12.08 -2.61
N PHE A 137 -10.32 -11.23 -3.14
CA PHE A 137 -11.19 -10.43 -2.30
C PHE A 137 -12.02 -11.38 -1.42
N HIS A 138 -11.94 -11.22 -0.10
CA HIS A 138 -12.93 -11.82 0.77
C HIS A 138 -14.15 -10.90 0.73
N PRO A 139 -15.26 -11.30 0.08
CA PRO A 139 -16.47 -10.50 0.12
C PRO A 139 -16.85 -10.30 1.57
N PHE A 140 -17.01 -9.03 1.93
CA PHE A 140 -17.50 -8.65 3.24
C PHE A 140 -18.90 -9.25 3.43
N ASP A 141 -18.98 -10.33 4.20
CA ASP A 141 -20.25 -10.94 4.56
C ASP A 141 -20.86 -10.14 5.71
N ILE A 142 -21.73 -9.19 5.35
CA ILE A 142 -22.45 -8.35 6.30
C ILE A 142 -23.29 -9.17 7.29
N SER A 143 -23.68 -10.41 6.93
CA SER A 143 -24.47 -11.29 7.79
C SER A 143 -23.66 -11.93 8.91
N ALA A 144 -22.34 -12.02 8.76
CA ALA A 144 -21.43 -12.54 9.78
C ALA A 144 -21.06 -11.49 10.85
N VAL A 145 -21.32 -10.20 10.58
CA VAL A 145 -21.00 -9.12 11.52
C VAL A 145 -22.14 -8.91 12.50
N LYS A 146 -21.88 -9.25 13.76
CA LYS A 146 -22.69 -8.76 14.88
C LYS A 146 -22.30 -7.31 15.15
N TRP A 147 -23.02 -6.38 14.53
CA TRP A 147 -22.87 -4.96 14.85
C TRP A 147 -23.18 -4.74 16.33
N PRO A 148 -22.36 -3.96 17.06
CA PRO A 148 -22.71 -3.57 18.41
C PRO A 148 -24.10 -2.93 18.40
N THR A 149 -25.01 -3.42 19.22
CA THR A 149 -26.36 -2.85 19.40
C THR A 149 -26.36 -1.62 20.30
N ASP A 150 -25.17 -1.16 20.69
CA ASP A 150 -25.01 0.05 21.50
C ASP A 150 -25.63 1.25 20.80
N PRO A 151 -26.17 2.22 21.56
CA PRO A 151 -26.81 3.39 20.99
C PRO A 151 -25.82 4.10 20.06
N VAL A 152 -26.20 4.18 18.78
CA VAL A 152 -25.44 4.88 17.74
C VAL A 152 -25.25 6.33 18.20
N ARG A 153 -24.05 6.66 18.68
CA ARG A 153 -23.70 8.04 18.98
C ARG A 153 -23.61 8.81 17.67
N LEU A 154 -24.44 9.83 17.53
CA LEU A 154 -24.33 10.78 16.44
C LEU A 154 -23.24 11.79 16.78
N PHE A 155 -22.22 11.88 15.92
CA PHE A 155 -21.19 12.90 16.00
C PHE A 155 -21.57 14.08 15.12
N THR A 156 -21.39 15.29 15.63
CA THR A 156 -21.51 16.49 14.82
C THR A 156 -20.23 16.73 14.03
N MET A 157 -20.33 17.36 12.85
CA MET A 157 -19.14 17.76 12.09
C MET A 157 -18.23 18.70 12.88
N SER A 158 -18.77 19.48 13.82
CA SER A 158 -17.95 20.30 14.72
C SER A 158 -17.08 19.46 15.66
N GLU A 159 -17.62 18.37 16.21
CA GLU A 159 -16.84 17.43 17.03
C GLU A 159 -15.75 16.73 16.21
N VAL A 160 -16.07 16.33 14.98
CA VAL A 160 -15.11 15.72 14.06
C VAL A 160 -14.00 16.71 13.71
N GLU A 161 -14.32 17.96 13.42
CA GLU A 161 -13.33 18.98 13.06
C GLU A 161 -12.43 19.35 14.24
N LYS A 162 -12.99 19.44 15.46
CA LYS A 162 -12.21 19.64 16.69
C LYS A 162 -11.17 18.54 16.93
N SER A 163 -11.39 17.34 16.38
CA SER A 163 -10.45 16.22 16.51
C SER A 163 -9.10 16.44 15.80
N LYS A 164 -9.01 17.44 14.90
CA LYS A 164 -7.77 17.83 14.22
C LYS A 164 -6.81 18.63 15.11
N SER A 165 -7.28 19.18 16.23
CA SER A 165 -6.44 20.00 17.12
C SER A 165 -5.36 19.15 17.82
N PRO A 166 -4.15 19.68 18.03
CA PRO A 166 -3.11 19.01 18.82
C PRO A 166 -3.56 18.62 20.23
N GLU A 167 -4.49 19.38 20.82
CA GLU A 167 -5.04 19.22 22.16
C GLU A 167 -6.27 18.29 22.21
N ALA A 168 -6.69 17.74 21.06
CA ALA A 168 -7.90 16.92 20.99
C ALA A 168 -7.82 15.69 21.90
N GLN A 169 -8.86 15.50 22.72
CA GLN A 169 -8.94 14.36 23.64
C GLN A 169 -9.11 13.02 22.92
N ALA A 170 -9.63 13.03 21.69
CA ALA A 170 -9.77 11.88 20.81
C ALA A 170 -9.61 12.35 19.35
N ARG A 171 -9.08 11.46 18.49
CA ARG A 171 -8.90 11.71 17.06
C ARG A 171 -9.88 10.86 16.29
N TYR A 172 -10.54 11.42 15.29
CA TYR A 172 -11.55 10.70 14.53
C TYR A 172 -11.20 10.64 13.04
N MET A 173 -11.57 9.56 12.35
CA MET A 173 -11.71 9.54 10.89
C MET A 173 -13.15 9.23 10.50
N VAL A 174 -13.57 9.67 9.31
CA VAL A 174 -14.90 9.38 8.79
C VAL A 174 -14.78 8.55 7.51
N ALA A 175 -15.59 7.50 7.39
CA ALA A 175 -15.74 6.76 6.15
C ALA A 175 -17.18 6.24 6.01
N LYS A 176 -17.82 6.54 4.87
CA LYS A 176 -19.25 6.36 4.58
C LYS A 176 -20.17 6.89 5.70
N GLY A 177 -19.80 8.01 6.30
CA GLY A 177 -20.54 8.61 7.42
C GLY A 177 -20.40 7.88 8.76
N ILE A 178 -19.58 6.82 8.83
CA ILE A 178 -19.23 6.14 10.09
C ILE A 178 -17.99 6.83 10.65
N VAL A 179 -18.04 7.15 11.95
CA VAL A 179 -16.93 7.79 12.67
C VAL A 179 -16.16 6.73 13.45
N PHE A 180 -14.84 6.71 13.25
CA PHE A 180 -13.92 5.80 13.94
C PHE A 180 -12.97 6.61 14.83
N GLU A 181 -12.81 6.18 16.08
CA GLU A 181 -11.75 6.71 16.93
C GLU A 181 -10.40 6.10 16.53
N LEU A 182 -9.45 6.97 16.25
CA LEU A 182 -8.10 6.63 15.88
C LEU A 182 -7.19 6.61 17.12
N PRO A 183 -6.13 5.79 17.13
CA PRO A 183 -5.12 5.84 18.17
C PRO A 183 -4.54 7.24 18.32
N LYS A 184 -4.31 7.67 19.57
CA LYS A 184 -3.57 8.91 19.85
C LYS A 184 -2.13 8.83 19.33
N SER A 185 -1.62 7.61 19.23
CA SER A 185 -0.31 7.25 18.70
C SER A 185 -0.27 7.22 17.16
N LEU A 186 -0.89 8.21 16.50
CA LEU A 186 -0.80 8.31 15.05
C LEU A 186 0.35 9.26 14.67
N PRO A 187 1.21 8.88 13.70
CA PRO A 187 2.24 9.77 13.18
C PRO A 187 1.66 11.09 12.65
N LYS A 188 2.41 12.19 12.75
CA LYS A 188 1.95 13.54 12.34
C LYS A 188 1.40 13.60 10.90
N ILE A 189 2.02 12.87 9.98
CA ILE A 189 1.56 12.80 8.58
C ILE A 189 0.20 12.10 8.46
N TRP A 190 -0.06 11.09 9.28
CA TRP A 190 -1.34 10.38 9.34
C TRP A 190 -2.42 11.26 9.96
N ILE A 191 -2.08 12.06 10.98
CA ILE A 191 -2.99 13.07 11.52
C ILE A 191 -3.43 14.02 10.41
N ALA A 192 -2.47 14.58 9.66
CA ALA A 192 -2.75 15.49 8.57
C ALA A 192 -3.60 14.87 7.44
N MET A 193 -3.44 13.57 7.19
CA MET A 193 -4.11 12.87 6.10
C MET A 193 -5.51 12.36 6.48
N PHE A 194 -5.67 11.79 7.66
CA PHE A 194 -6.85 11.00 8.01
C PHE A 194 -7.75 11.65 9.07
N VAL A 195 -7.21 12.50 9.94
CA VAL A 195 -7.98 13.01 11.09
C VAL A 195 -8.96 14.10 10.66
N GLY A 196 -10.21 13.92 11.06
CA GLY A 196 -11.33 14.80 10.79
C GLY A 196 -11.72 14.90 9.30
N ASN A 197 -11.23 13.99 8.46
CA ASN A 197 -11.53 13.94 7.02
C ASN A 197 -12.45 12.75 6.70
N ASP A 198 -13.32 12.93 5.69
CA ASP A 198 -14.06 11.83 5.07
C ASP A 198 -13.18 11.15 4.02
N MET A 199 -12.77 9.92 4.32
CA MET A 199 -11.85 9.14 3.52
C MET A 199 -12.54 8.18 2.55
N THR A 200 -13.86 8.26 2.41
CA THR A 200 -14.65 7.35 1.56
C THR A 200 -14.11 7.26 0.13
N LEU A 201 -13.91 8.41 -0.52
CA LEU A 201 -13.41 8.45 -1.89
C LEU A 201 -11.91 8.15 -1.97
N PHE A 202 -11.16 8.38 -0.90
CA PHE A 202 -9.76 7.95 -0.82
C PHE A 202 -9.66 6.43 -0.91
N PHE A 203 -10.48 5.68 -0.17
CA PHE A 203 -10.54 4.22 -0.29
C PHE A 203 -11.02 3.80 -1.68
N ALA A 204 -12.02 4.47 -2.24
CA ALA A 204 -12.50 4.18 -3.59
C ALA A 204 -11.41 4.31 -4.67
N LYS A 205 -10.58 5.36 -4.59
CA LYS A 205 -9.46 5.63 -5.51
C LYS A 205 -8.29 4.65 -5.40
N ARG A 206 -8.23 3.89 -4.30
CA ARG A 206 -7.20 2.85 -4.10
C ARG A 206 -7.62 1.49 -4.67
N TRP A 207 -8.81 1.39 -5.24
CA TRP A 207 -9.24 0.19 -5.93
C TRP A 207 -8.49 0.04 -7.26
N ALA A 208 -8.07 -1.18 -7.59
CA ALA A 208 -7.17 -1.43 -8.72
C ALA A 208 -7.74 -1.03 -10.09
N TRP A 209 -9.06 -0.82 -10.18
CA TRP A 209 -9.75 -0.36 -11.39
C TRP A 209 -10.55 0.93 -11.18
N SER A 210 -10.23 1.72 -10.16
CA SER A 210 -10.88 3.03 -10.00
C SER A 210 -10.43 4.01 -11.07
N ASP A 211 -11.39 4.67 -11.70
CA ASP A 211 -11.13 5.90 -12.47
C ASP A 211 -10.76 7.04 -11.51
N ASP A 212 -9.72 7.81 -11.86
CA ASP A 212 -9.31 9.02 -11.14
C ASP A 212 -10.42 10.09 -11.07
N SER A 213 -11.44 9.96 -11.92
CA SER A 213 -12.62 10.84 -11.97
C SER A 213 -13.66 10.61 -10.85
N VAL A 214 -13.45 9.64 -9.95
CA VAL A 214 -14.37 9.38 -8.82
C VAL A 214 -14.53 10.61 -7.93
N LYS A 215 -15.74 11.19 -7.95
CA LYS A 215 -16.12 12.42 -7.23
C LYS A 215 -17.21 12.22 -6.19
N ASP A 216 -17.96 11.13 -6.25
CA ASP A 216 -19.01 10.83 -5.28
C ASP A 216 -19.24 9.32 -5.10
N LEU A 217 -20.04 8.96 -4.10
CA LEU A 217 -20.39 7.58 -3.76
C LEU A 217 -21.34 6.91 -4.77
N LYS A 218 -22.15 7.69 -5.49
CA LYS A 218 -23.15 7.16 -6.43
C LYS A 218 -22.48 6.68 -7.71
N SER A 219 -21.41 7.36 -8.13
CA SER A 219 -20.61 7.00 -9.29
C SER A 219 -19.78 5.72 -9.10
N LEU A 220 -19.74 5.16 -7.87
CA LEU A 220 -18.97 3.95 -7.59
C LEU A 220 -19.66 2.69 -8.11
N GLN A 221 -18.88 1.82 -8.74
CA GLN A 221 -19.28 0.47 -9.10
C GLN A 221 -19.42 -0.41 -7.85
N GLN A 222 -20.13 -1.54 -7.97
CA GLN A 222 -20.39 -2.42 -6.82
C GLN A 222 -19.10 -2.94 -6.16
N GLY A 223 -18.12 -3.40 -6.94
CA GLY A 223 -16.85 -3.88 -6.39
C GLY A 223 -16.08 -2.82 -5.58
N GLN A 224 -16.17 -1.54 -5.98
CA GLN A 224 -15.58 -0.44 -5.21
C GLN A 224 -16.32 -0.21 -3.89
N LYS A 225 -17.66 -0.34 -3.90
CA LYS A 225 -18.47 -0.25 -2.67
C LYS A 225 -18.15 -1.40 -1.73
N ASP A 226 -17.98 -2.60 -2.27
CA ASP A 226 -17.62 -3.80 -1.51
C ASP A 226 -16.24 -3.64 -0.87
N TYR A 227 -15.27 -3.08 -1.60
CA TYR A 227 -13.96 -2.75 -1.05
C TYR A 227 -14.04 -1.79 0.12
N ILE A 228 -14.76 -0.68 -0.03
CA ILE A 228 -14.89 0.30 1.04
C ILE A 228 -15.52 -0.36 2.27
N ASN A 229 -16.53 -1.23 2.08
CA ASN A 229 -17.14 -1.98 3.17
C ASN A 229 -16.16 -2.95 3.86
N ASP A 230 -15.30 -3.65 3.10
CA ASP A 230 -14.24 -4.50 3.65
C ASP A 230 -13.21 -3.69 4.46
N GLN A 231 -12.76 -2.55 3.92
CA GLN A 231 -11.87 -1.64 4.65
C GLN A 231 -12.53 -1.14 5.95
N LEU A 232 -13.81 -0.75 5.89
CA LEU A 232 -14.57 -0.36 7.08
C LEU A 232 -14.64 -1.48 8.13
N TRP A 233 -14.78 -2.74 7.72
CA TRP A 233 -14.76 -3.86 8.64
C TRP A 233 -13.40 -4.09 9.29
N LEU A 234 -12.32 -4.01 8.52
CA LEU A 234 -10.95 -4.10 9.06
C LEU A 234 -10.72 -3.03 10.13
N LEU A 235 -11.15 -1.79 9.86
CA LEU A 235 -11.08 -0.68 10.82
C LEU A 235 -11.96 -0.94 12.05
N ALA A 236 -13.22 -1.36 11.86
CA ALA A 236 -14.18 -1.60 12.94
C ALA A 236 -13.78 -2.76 13.86
N SER A 237 -13.18 -3.82 13.30
CA SER A 237 -12.75 -5.01 14.03
C SER A 237 -11.40 -4.83 14.75
N GLY A 238 -10.75 -3.67 14.58
CA GLY A 238 -9.41 -3.43 15.09
C GLY A 238 -8.33 -4.28 14.39
N HIS A 239 -8.66 -4.84 13.22
CA HIS A 239 -7.74 -5.54 12.33
C HIS A 239 -7.07 -4.52 11.41
N TRP A 240 -6.21 -3.69 11.99
CA TRP A 240 -5.28 -2.80 11.28
C TRP A 240 -3.98 -3.53 10.93
#